data_AF-A0A7W1DBC4-F1
#
_entry.id   AF-A0A7W1DBC4-F1
#
_cell.length_a   1.000
_cell.length_b   1.000
_cell.length_c   1.000
_cell.angle_alpha   90.00
_cell.angle_beta   90.00
_cell.angle_gamma   90.00
#
_symmetry.space_group_name_H-M   'P 1'
#
loop_
_entity.id
_entity.type
_entity.pdbx_description
1 polymer ?
#
loop_
_entity_poly.entity_id
_entity_poly.type
_entity_poly.pdbx_seq_one_letter_code
_entity_poly.pdbx_strand_id
1 'polypeptide(L)'
;MRLQMIARLFLCAVLLMQPTFVFAFETDQYNLPPKPLADIGDEVSQYTELNLRKAVNRINAEIAAGESCLGNNAGRIGKVKCDSSDKERAKLEFLRSEKTVARELYNLLGTGFPPFTSSGGWMESHKFVRQPARYKTGFRKSIFFIFPTDYIGISSTVNLYGAQFGTDKIAHIFQQGYSYYKIYNRASADGLTPEQAADKAVKWGKLTERTFYGTLISGVYSNADLCANYAGMRFYQGLTQHIRIGNSTKPAVLLLKNGIWTFNENADLREILIKPFISDHFNEALNPSVFVKGLRSFVRRSVRKQSCKQWLNQYPNLSQAELNETSQALTLWFGEDYGFTDSENFITIANTCFGDEVPVADQSD
;
A
#
# COMPACT_ATOMS: atom_id res chain seq x y z
N MET A 1 -48.62 -3.05 20.59
CA MET A 1 -47.30 -3.65 20.92
C MET A 1 -46.65 -4.44 19.77
N ARG A 2 -47.38 -5.30 19.02
CA ARG A 2 -46.79 -6.10 17.93
C ARG A 2 -46.34 -5.29 16.69
N LEU A 3 -47.08 -4.25 16.30
CA LEU A 3 -46.76 -3.47 15.09
C LEU A 3 -45.49 -2.59 15.26
N GLN A 4 -45.28 -2.02 16.46
CA GLN A 4 -44.06 -1.27 16.78
C GLN A 4 -42.82 -2.17 16.87
N MET A 5 -42.98 -3.43 17.28
CA MET A 5 -41.90 -4.41 17.33
C MET A 5 -41.50 -4.88 15.93
N ILE A 6 -42.47 -5.12 15.05
CA ILE A 6 -42.23 -5.44 13.62
C ILE A 6 -41.60 -4.24 12.90
N ALA A 7 -42.08 -3.02 13.14
CA ALA A 7 -41.49 -1.81 12.56
C ALA A 7 -40.05 -1.58 13.04
N ARG A 8 -39.74 -1.86 14.32
CA ARG A 8 -38.37 -1.80 14.86
C ARG A 8 -37.46 -2.90 14.31
N LEU A 9 -37.97 -4.13 14.15
CA LEU A 9 -37.22 -5.22 13.51
C LEU A 9 -36.97 -4.95 12.03
N PHE A 10 -37.93 -4.35 11.32
CA PHE A 10 -37.77 -3.94 9.93
C PHE A 10 -36.81 -2.75 9.80
N LEU A 11 -36.88 -1.77 10.71
CA LEU A 11 -35.93 -0.64 10.73
C LEU A 11 -34.51 -1.12 11.09
N CYS A 12 -34.36 -2.06 12.02
CA CYS A 12 -33.08 -2.72 12.30
C CYS A 12 -32.60 -3.55 11.11
N ALA A 13 -33.47 -4.29 10.43
CA ALA A 13 -33.12 -5.02 9.22
C ALA A 13 -32.72 -4.08 8.08
N VAL A 14 -33.37 -2.92 7.92
CA VAL A 14 -33.02 -1.88 6.93
C VAL A 14 -31.77 -1.10 7.32
N LEU A 15 -31.47 -0.96 8.62
CA LEU A 15 -30.22 -0.38 9.13
C LEU A 15 -29.03 -1.36 9.04
N LEU A 16 -29.30 -2.66 9.17
CA LEU A 16 -28.33 -3.75 8.94
C LEU A 16 -28.19 -4.11 7.45
N MET A 17 -29.19 -3.77 6.64
CA MET A 17 -29.19 -3.78 5.17
C MET A 17 -28.93 -2.37 4.59
N GLN A 18 -28.39 -1.44 5.38
CA GLN A 18 -27.60 -0.38 4.74
C GLN A 18 -26.42 -1.13 4.14
N PRO A 19 -26.23 -1.16 2.81
CA PRO A 19 -24.92 -1.51 2.32
C PRO A 19 -23.99 -0.51 2.99
N THR A 20 -23.20 -0.95 3.96
CA THR A 20 -21.97 -0.26 4.26
C THR A 20 -21.23 -0.32 2.94
N PHE A 21 -21.35 0.75 2.17
CA PHE A 21 -20.63 0.92 0.93
C PHE A 21 -19.16 0.98 1.32
N VAL A 22 -18.54 -0.19 1.39
CA VAL A 22 -17.10 -0.32 1.53
C VAL A 22 -16.59 -0.24 0.12
N PHE A 23 -16.23 0.98 -0.28
CA PHE A 23 -15.74 1.33 -1.59
C PHE A 23 -14.36 0.68 -1.82
N ALA A 24 -14.17 0.12 -3.03
CA ALA A 24 -13.23 -0.95 -3.39
C ALA A 24 -11.71 -0.71 -3.19
N PHE A 25 -10.96 -1.82 -3.16
CA PHE A 25 -9.57 -1.97 -2.72
C PHE A 25 -8.57 -2.38 -3.83
N GLU A 26 -9.02 -2.51 -5.08
CA GLU A 26 -8.32 -3.29 -6.11
C GLU A 26 -8.04 -2.47 -7.37
N THR A 27 -7.17 -2.96 -8.25
CA THR A 27 -6.88 -2.34 -9.56
C THR A 27 -7.09 -3.32 -10.72
N ASP A 28 -7.58 -2.81 -11.84
CA ASP A 28 -7.61 -3.61 -13.07
C ASP A 28 -6.31 -3.43 -13.87
N GLN A 29 -5.34 -4.30 -13.60
CA GLN A 29 -4.04 -4.33 -14.29
C GLN A 29 -3.95 -5.35 -15.42
N TYR A 30 -4.98 -6.17 -15.61
CA TYR A 30 -5.02 -7.09 -16.75
C TYR A 30 -5.21 -6.31 -18.05
N ASN A 31 -5.97 -5.23 -18.01
CA ASN A 31 -6.08 -4.29 -19.12
C ASN A 31 -4.91 -3.30 -19.12
N LEU A 32 -4.27 -3.14 -20.26
CA LEU A 32 -3.07 -2.32 -20.41
C LEU A 32 -3.42 -0.89 -20.82
N PRO A 33 -2.62 0.11 -20.39
CA PRO A 33 -2.77 1.47 -20.88
C PRO A 33 -2.48 1.52 -22.39
N PRO A 34 -3.30 2.26 -23.19
CA PRO A 34 -3.13 2.31 -24.65
C PRO A 34 -1.88 3.06 -25.11
N LYS A 35 -1.22 3.78 -24.20
CA LYS A 35 0.08 4.44 -24.38
C LYS A 35 0.89 4.22 -23.10
N PRO A 36 2.23 4.16 -23.18
CA PRO A 36 3.07 4.06 -21.99
C PRO A 36 2.76 5.16 -20.97
N LEU A 37 2.64 4.77 -19.70
CA LEU A 37 2.46 5.72 -18.61
C LEU A 37 3.78 6.43 -18.31
N ALA A 38 3.71 7.74 -18.13
CA ALA A 38 4.83 8.52 -17.66
C ALA A 38 5.29 8.01 -16.28
N ASP A 39 6.60 7.90 -16.08
CA ASP A 39 7.16 7.59 -14.77
C ASP A 39 6.97 8.81 -13.85
N ILE A 40 6.23 8.63 -12.75
CA ILE A 40 5.96 9.68 -11.77
C ILE A 40 6.72 9.48 -10.46
N GLY A 41 7.66 8.53 -10.41
CA GLY A 41 8.37 8.14 -9.19
C GLY A 41 9.00 9.31 -8.46
N ASP A 42 9.70 10.20 -9.17
CA ASP A 42 10.38 11.35 -8.56
C ASP A 42 9.39 12.37 -7.97
N GLU A 43 8.24 12.60 -8.61
CA GLU A 43 7.19 13.48 -8.08
C GLU A 43 6.55 12.88 -6.80
N VAL A 44 6.34 11.56 -6.76
CA VAL A 44 5.82 10.88 -5.56
C VAL A 44 6.85 10.86 -4.41
N SER A 45 8.13 10.68 -4.72
CA SER A 45 9.21 10.80 -3.73
C SER A 45 9.29 12.21 -3.15
N GLN A 46 9.19 13.24 -3.98
CA GLN A 46 9.15 14.63 -3.51
C GLN A 46 7.94 14.91 -2.62
N TYR A 47 6.75 14.42 -3.00
CA TYR A 47 5.56 14.50 -2.15
C TYR A 47 5.77 13.84 -0.78
N THR A 48 6.39 12.66 -0.75
CA THR A 48 6.70 11.95 0.49
C THR A 48 7.72 12.71 1.33
N GLU A 49 8.80 13.19 0.71
CA GLU A 49 9.86 13.96 1.36
C GLU A 49 9.30 15.23 2.01
N LEU A 50 8.47 15.98 1.29
CA LEU A 50 7.83 17.20 1.80
C LEU A 50 6.99 16.92 3.05
N ASN A 51 6.26 15.81 3.08
CA ASN A 51 5.48 15.42 4.26
C ASN A 51 6.35 14.90 5.40
N LEU A 52 7.44 14.19 5.11
CA LEU A 52 8.42 13.80 6.13
C LEU A 52 9.10 15.01 6.76
N ARG A 53 9.49 16.02 5.96
CA ARG A 53 10.03 17.28 6.46
C ARG A 53 9.03 18.00 7.37
N LYS A 54 7.74 18.04 7.00
CA LYS A 54 6.68 18.59 7.86
C LYS A 54 6.58 17.85 9.20
N ALA A 55 6.58 16.51 9.17
CA ALA A 55 6.55 15.69 10.37
C ALA A 55 7.76 15.97 11.29
N VAL A 56 8.97 15.94 10.75
CA VAL A 56 10.21 16.19 11.50
C VAL A 56 10.25 17.60 12.08
N ASN A 57 9.86 18.62 11.30
CA ASN A 57 9.82 20.00 11.78
C ASN A 57 8.86 20.17 12.96
N ARG A 58 7.69 19.52 12.90
CA ARG A 58 6.73 19.52 14.01
C ARG A 58 7.33 18.85 15.25
N ILE A 59 7.91 17.66 15.10
CA ILE A 59 8.53 16.92 16.22
C ILE A 59 9.62 17.77 16.86
N ASN A 60 10.53 18.33 16.07
CA ASN A 60 11.64 19.15 16.59
C ASN A 60 11.15 20.44 17.26
N ALA A 61 10.08 21.06 16.77
CA ALA A 61 9.46 22.20 17.45
C ALA A 61 8.88 21.81 18.82
N GLU A 62 8.25 20.64 18.92
CA GLU A 62 7.76 20.11 20.20
C GLU A 62 8.90 19.73 21.16
N ILE A 63 10.03 19.21 20.64
CA ILE A 63 11.25 18.96 21.42
C ILE A 63 11.80 20.26 22.00
N ALA A 64 11.99 21.29 21.16
CA ALA A 64 12.51 22.59 21.62
C ALA A 64 11.61 23.23 22.68
N ALA A 65 10.28 23.10 22.54
CA ALA A 65 9.33 23.57 23.53
C ALA A 65 9.46 22.80 24.87
N GLY A 66 9.57 21.48 24.82
CA GLY A 66 9.74 20.64 26.01
C GLY A 66 11.08 20.89 26.74
N GLU A 67 12.17 21.05 25.99
CA GLU A 67 13.48 21.41 26.55
C GLU A 67 13.43 22.78 27.25
N SER A 68 12.77 23.75 26.62
CA SER A 68 12.57 25.06 27.21
C SER A 68 11.75 24.98 28.51
N CYS A 69 10.74 24.09 28.58
CA CYS A 69 9.92 23.88 29.78
C CYS A 69 10.70 23.26 30.93
N LEU A 70 11.71 22.43 30.64
CA LEU A 70 12.61 21.88 31.65
C LEU A 70 13.69 22.87 32.10
N GLY A 71 14.13 23.77 31.22
CA GLY A 71 15.13 24.80 31.54
C GLY A 71 14.56 25.97 32.34
N ASN A 72 13.30 26.33 32.10
CA ASN A 72 12.61 27.37 32.84
C ASN A 72 11.79 26.74 33.97
N ASN A 73 12.26 26.82 35.23
CA ASN A 73 11.52 26.38 36.43
C ASN A 73 10.15 27.08 36.65
N ALA A 74 9.71 27.92 35.70
CA ALA A 74 8.41 28.55 35.68
C ALA A 74 7.47 27.70 34.81
N GLY A 75 6.31 27.29 35.35
CA GLY A 75 5.31 26.46 34.66
C GLY A 75 4.66 27.06 33.40
N ARG A 76 5.28 28.08 32.78
CA ARG A 76 4.89 28.71 31.51
C ARG A 76 6.10 29.27 30.75
N ILE A 77 6.04 29.19 29.42
CA ILE A 77 6.93 29.90 28.49
C ILE A 77 6.08 30.75 27.57
N GLY A 78 6.09 32.07 27.76
CA GLY A 78 5.16 32.96 27.07
C GLY A 78 3.70 32.56 27.34
N LYS A 79 2.96 32.16 26.28
CA LYS A 79 1.57 31.64 26.38
C LYS A 79 1.48 30.12 26.53
N VAL A 80 2.59 29.39 26.42
CA VAL A 80 2.61 27.93 26.47
C VAL A 80 2.61 27.49 27.94
N LYS A 81 1.66 26.63 28.32
CA LYS A 81 1.61 26.01 29.64
C LYS A 81 2.51 24.77 29.63
N CYS A 82 3.46 24.71 30.58
CA CYS A 82 4.32 23.53 30.75
C CYS A 82 3.64 22.53 31.69
N ASP A 83 3.85 21.24 31.44
CA ASP A 83 3.49 20.18 32.38
C ASP A 83 4.54 20.03 33.50
N SER A 84 4.36 19.06 34.39
CA SER A 84 5.37 18.73 35.40
C SER A 84 6.66 18.21 34.75
N SER A 85 7.80 18.41 35.41
CA SER A 85 9.12 18.01 34.88
C SER A 85 9.18 16.54 34.46
N ASP A 86 8.55 15.63 35.22
CA ASP A 86 8.50 14.20 34.87
C ASP A 86 7.71 13.94 33.58
N LYS A 87 6.60 14.66 33.38
CA LYS A 87 5.79 14.54 32.16
C LYS A 87 6.53 15.12 30.96
N GLU A 88 7.22 16.25 31.12
CA GLU A 88 8.02 16.84 30.04
C GLU A 88 9.19 15.92 29.65
N ARG A 89 9.87 15.29 30.61
CA ARG A 89 10.92 14.28 30.32
C ARG A 89 10.37 13.09 29.55
N ALA A 90 9.25 12.51 30.00
CA ALA A 90 8.61 11.40 29.31
C ALA A 90 8.13 11.79 27.89
N LYS A 91 7.63 13.02 27.72
CA LYS A 91 7.25 13.57 26.41
C LYS A 91 8.46 13.70 25.50
N LEU A 92 9.59 14.24 25.98
CA LEU A 92 10.83 14.35 25.20
C LEU A 92 11.37 12.98 24.80
N GLU A 93 11.36 11.99 25.70
CA GLU A 93 11.74 10.61 25.38
C GLU A 93 10.86 10.04 24.25
N PHE A 94 9.55 10.23 24.35
CA PHE A 94 8.63 9.81 23.29
C PHE A 94 8.92 10.53 21.98
N LEU A 95 9.08 11.86 21.98
CA LEU A 95 9.36 12.65 20.78
C LEU A 95 10.67 12.24 20.08
N ARG A 96 11.66 11.78 20.85
CA ARG A 96 12.95 11.27 20.37
C ARG A 96 12.91 9.79 19.98
N SER A 97 11.76 9.13 20.06
CA SER A 97 11.59 7.74 19.63
C SER A 97 11.22 7.63 18.16
N GLU A 98 11.64 6.54 17.53
CA GLU A 98 11.26 6.18 16.14
C GLU A 98 9.74 6.08 15.93
N LYS A 99 9.01 5.68 16.97
CA LYS A 99 7.54 5.55 16.93
C LYS A 99 6.87 6.89 16.66
N THR A 100 7.44 7.99 17.15
CA THR A 100 6.90 9.34 16.90
C THR A 100 7.07 9.74 15.45
N VAL A 101 8.25 9.51 14.87
CA VAL A 101 8.51 9.79 13.45
C VAL A 101 7.52 9.05 12.56
N ALA A 102 7.36 7.74 12.77
CA ALA A 102 6.42 6.91 12.03
C ALA A 102 4.97 7.39 12.19
N ARG A 103 4.56 7.74 13.42
CA ARG A 103 3.19 8.20 13.71
C ARG A 103 2.89 9.55 13.07
N GLU A 104 3.78 10.53 13.18
CA GLU A 104 3.55 11.85 12.59
C GLU A 104 3.53 11.81 11.06
N LEU A 105 4.35 10.95 10.43
CA LEU A 105 4.27 10.73 8.99
C LEU A 105 2.97 10.03 8.59
N TYR A 106 2.55 9.00 9.33
CA TYR A 106 1.26 8.34 9.13
C TYR A 106 0.10 9.34 9.20
N ASN A 107 0.12 10.27 10.14
CA ASN A 107 -0.91 11.31 10.28
C ASN A 107 -1.03 12.23 9.04
N LEU A 108 0.03 12.35 8.23
CA LEU A 108 0.04 13.17 7.02
C LEU A 108 -0.29 12.37 5.75
N LEU A 109 0.10 11.10 5.69
CA LEU A 109 0.05 10.29 4.47
C LEU A 109 -0.94 9.12 4.53
N GLY A 110 -1.07 8.48 5.70
CA GLY A 110 -1.78 7.20 5.88
C GLY A 110 -3.16 7.32 6.53
N THR A 111 -3.56 8.50 7.03
CA THR A 111 -4.90 8.68 7.60
C THR A 111 -5.99 8.53 6.56
N GLY A 112 -7.11 7.93 6.99
CA GLY A 112 -8.24 7.61 6.13
C GLY A 112 -8.39 6.10 5.94
N PHE A 113 -9.20 5.75 4.94
CA PHE A 113 -9.49 4.37 4.58
C PHE A 113 -9.09 4.16 3.11
N PRO A 114 -8.24 3.19 2.77
CA PRO A 114 -7.82 2.96 1.38
C PRO A 114 -9.01 2.76 0.43
N PRO A 115 -8.98 3.31 -0.80
CA PRO A 115 -7.96 4.21 -1.37
C PRO A 115 -8.12 5.69 -0.94
N PHE A 116 -9.14 6.04 -0.17
CA PHE A 116 -9.43 7.38 0.37
C PHE A 116 -8.53 7.80 1.54
N THR A 117 -7.25 7.43 1.49
CA THR A 117 -6.23 7.96 2.40
C THR A 117 -5.72 9.30 1.88
N SER A 118 -5.02 10.07 2.72
CA SER A 118 -4.38 11.32 2.30
C SER A 118 -3.46 11.13 1.08
N SER A 119 -2.67 10.06 1.07
CA SER A 119 -1.80 9.69 -0.05
C SER A 119 -2.55 9.15 -1.26
N GLY A 120 -3.52 8.25 -1.09
CA GLY A 120 -4.30 7.71 -2.21
C GLY A 120 -5.15 8.78 -2.88
N GLY A 121 -5.80 9.65 -2.10
CA GLY A 121 -6.51 10.82 -2.61
C GLY A 121 -5.59 11.81 -3.34
N TRP A 122 -4.36 12.01 -2.86
CA TRP A 122 -3.37 12.81 -3.59
C TRP A 122 -2.99 12.15 -4.92
N MET A 123 -2.69 10.85 -4.94
CA MET A 123 -2.37 10.13 -6.19
C MET A 123 -3.48 10.25 -7.24
N GLU A 124 -4.75 10.22 -6.81
CA GLU A 124 -5.91 10.30 -7.72
C GLU A 124 -6.32 11.73 -8.10
N SER A 125 -5.93 12.75 -7.35
CA SER A 125 -6.30 14.14 -7.66
C SER A 125 -5.15 14.97 -8.21
N HIS A 126 -3.90 14.57 -7.95
CA HIS A 126 -2.72 15.36 -8.30
C HIS A 126 -2.47 15.41 -9.81
N LYS A 127 -2.23 16.62 -10.34
CA LYS A 127 -1.86 16.83 -11.73
C LYS A 127 -0.35 16.66 -11.88
N PHE A 128 0.08 15.43 -12.15
CA PHE A 128 1.47 15.11 -12.44
C PHE A 128 1.99 15.90 -13.65
N VAL A 129 3.27 16.28 -13.60
CA VAL A 129 3.91 17.09 -14.64
C VAL A 129 3.97 16.32 -15.96
N ARG A 130 4.36 15.05 -15.91
CA ARG A 130 4.42 14.17 -17.09
C ARG A 130 3.11 13.41 -17.29
N GLN A 131 2.67 13.29 -18.54
CA GLN A 131 1.39 12.67 -18.91
C GLN A 131 1.56 11.69 -20.10
N PRO A 132 0.71 10.66 -20.22
CA PRO A 132 -0.35 10.28 -19.27
C PRO A 132 0.25 9.65 -18.01
N ALA A 133 -0.10 10.15 -16.83
CA ALA A 133 0.42 9.62 -15.56
C ALA A 133 -0.38 8.44 -15.01
N ARG A 134 -1.65 8.36 -15.40
CA ARG A 134 -2.63 7.43 -14.85
C ARG A 134 -3.44 6.78 -15.96
N TYR A 135 -3.80 5.53 -15.74
CA TYR A 135 -4.73 4.80 -16.60
C TYR A 135 -5.78 4.10 -15.75
N LYS A 136 -7.04 4.29 -16.11
CA LYS A 136 -8.16 3.57 -15.51
C LYS A 136 -8.98 2.97 -16.64
N THR A 137 -9.10 1.65 -16.66
CA THR A 137 -9.88 0.93 -17.66
C THR A 137 -11.33 1.40 -17.62
N GLY A 138 -11.96 1.60 -18.78
CA GLY A 138 -13.36 2.01 -18.85
C GLY A 138 -14.31 0.94 -18.29
N PHE A 139 -15.40 1.36 -17.62
CA PHE A 139 -16.30 0.46 -16.87
C PHE A 139 -16.65 -0.84 -17.57
N ARG A 140 -17.17 -0.78 -18.81
CA ARG A 140 -17.59 -1.96 -19.59
C ARG A 140 -16.45 -2.90 -19.98
N LYS A 141 -15.21 -2.42 -19.93
CA LYS A 141 -14.00 -3.19 -20.27
C LYS A 141 -13.32 -3.77 -19.04
N SER A 142 -13.71 -3.34 -17.84
CA SER A 142 -13.04 -3.77 -16.63
C SER A 142 -13.38 -5.21 -16.26
N ILE A 143 -12.42 -5.91 -15.66
CA ILE A 143 -12.65 -7.22 -15.03
C ILE A 143 -13.62 -7.15 -13.84
N PHE A 144 -13.97 -5.95 -13.38
CA PHE A 144 -14.93 -5.70 -12.28
C PHE A 144 -16.32 -5.21 -12.77
N PHE A 145 -16.60 -5.22 -14.08
CA PHE A 145 -17.83 -4.64 -14.65
C PHE A 145 -19.15 -5.18 -14.06
N ILE A 146 -19.22 -6.46 -13.64
CA ILE A 146 -20.45 -7.08 -13.17
C ILE A 146 -21.04 -6.39 -11.93
N PHE A 147 -20.19 -5.73 -11.13
CA PHE A 147 -20.61 -5.03 -9.93
C PHE A 147 -20.28 -3.53 -10.07
N PRO A 148 -21.26 -2.68 -10.43
CA PRO A 148 -21.06 -1.24 -10.63
C PRO A 148 -20.42 -0.55 -9.43
N THR A 149 -20.68 -1.05 -8.22
CA THR A 149 -20.06 -0.60 -6.96
C THR A 149 -18.56 -0.88 -6.90
N ASP A 150 -18.13 -2.03 -7.42
CA ASP A 150 -16.74 -2.47 -7.40
C ASP A 150 -15.92 -1.58 -8.33
N TYR A 151 -16.47 -1.21 -9.49
CA TYR A 151 -15.80 -0.31 -10.42
C TYR A 151 -15.61 1.12 -9.90
N ILE A 152 -16.56 1.64 -9.10
CA ILE A 152 -16.45 2.99 -8.53
C ILE A 152 -15.21 3.09 -7.63
N GLY A 153 -14.85 2.00 -6.95
CA GLY A 153 -13.68 1.95 -6.08
C GLY A 153 -12.38 1.47 -6.73
N ILE A 154 -12.35 1.02 -7.99
CA ILE A 154 -11.08 0.59 -8.60
C ILE A 154 -10.12 1.77 -8.74
N SER A 155 -8.87 1.56 -8.36
CA SER A 155 -7.84 2.58 -8.43
C SER A 155 -7.24 2.67 -9.85
N SER A 156 -6.65 3.82 -10.18
CA SER A 156 -5.92 4.00 -11.43
C SER A 156 -4.57 3.26 -11.39
N THR A 157 -4.15 2.68 -12.50
CA THR A 157 -2.76 2.23 -12.69
C THR A 157 -1.85 3.43 -12.91
N VAL A 158 -0.68 3.41 -12.28
CA VAL A 158 0.43 4.36 -12.43
C VAL A 158 1.71 3.64 -12.79
N ASN A 159 2.72 4.38 -13.25
CA ASN A 159 4.10 3.89 -13.41
C ASN A 159 5.03 4.68 -12.46
N LEU A 160 5.67 3.99 -11.51
CA LEU A 160 6.67 4.58 -10.64
C LEU A 160 7.95 3.76 -10.74
N TYR A 161 9.05 4.41 -11.13
CA TYR A 161 10.37 3.78 -11.20
C TYR A 161 10.41 2.51 -12.08
N GLY A 162 9.58 2.49 -13.13
CA GLY A 162 9.44 1.37 -14.05
C GLY A 162 8.41 0.30 -13.63
N ALA A 163 7.94 0.31 -12.38
CA ALA A 163 6.92 -0.61 -11.91
C ALA A 163 5.52 -0.05 -12.15
N GLN A 164 4.61 -0.88 -12.67
CA GLN A 164 3.21 -0.50 -12.90
C GLN A 164 2.28 -1.14 -11.88
N PHE A 165 1.52 -0.33 -11.15
CA PHE A 165 0.63 -0.79 -10.08
C PHE A 165 -0.50 0.19 -9.81
N GLY A 166 -1.50 -0.25 -9.05
CA GLY A 166 -2.62 0.58 -8.60
C GLY A 166 -2.22 1.69 -7.64
N THR A 167 -2.80 2.89 -7.77
CA THR A 167 -2.60 3.97 -6.79
C THR A 167 -2.97 3.58 -5.36
N ASP A 168 -3.87 2.62 -5.16
CA ASP A 168 -4.21 2.04 -3.87
C ASP A 168 -2.98 1.41 -3.17
N LYS A 169 -2.01 0.85 -3.89
CA LYS A 169 -0.80 0.28 -3.27
C LYS A 169 0.04 1.33 -2.54
N ILE A 170 0.03 2.58 -3.01
CA ILE A 170 0.64 3.70 -2.27
C ILE A 170 -0.12 3.96 -0.96
N ALA A 171 -1.45 3.90 -0.98
CA ALA A 171 -2.25 4.00 0.24
C ALA A 171 -1.92 2.86 1.20
N HIS A 172 -1.72 1.63 0.70
CA HIS A 172 -1.32 0.47 1.49
C HIS A 172 0.05 0.63 2.16
N ILE A 173 1.05 1.13 1.43
CA ILE A 173 2.39 1.44 2.00
C ILE A 173 2.27 2.35 3.23
N PHE A 174 1.47 3.42 3.15
CA PHE A 174 1.37 4.39 4.24
C PHE A 174 0.34 4.04 5.32
N GLN A 175 -0.74 3.33 5.00
CA GLN A 175 -1.83 3.05 5.94
C GLN A 175 -1.64 1.69 6.63
N GLN A 176 -1.76 0.60 5.87
CA GLN A 176 -1.59 -0.75 6.40
C GLN A 176 -0.12 -1.03 6.74
N GLY A 177 0.84 -0.47 6.00
CA GLY A 177 2.26 -0.55 6.34
C GLY A 177 2.59 0.01 7.72
N TYR A 178 1.94 1.10 8.13
CA TYR A 178 2.04 1.61 9.50
C TYR A 178 1.42 0.65 10.53
N SER A 179 0.34 -0.04 10.16
CA SER A 179 -0.27 -1.06 11.01
C SER A 179 0.65 -2.27 11.20
N TYR A 180 1.30 -2.75 10.13
CA TYR A 180 2.32 -3.78 10.20
C TYR A 180 3.50 -3.32 11.07
N TYR A 181 4.00 -2.09 10.87
CA TYR A 181 5.07 -1.51 11.68
C TYR A 181 4.74 -1.49 13.18
N LYS A 182 3.50 -1.12 13.56
CA LYS A 182 3.07 -1.16 14.97
C LYS A 182 3.05 -2.58 15.53
N ILE A 183 2.57 -3.56 14.75
CA ILE A 183 2.50 -4.96 15.17
C ILE A 183 3.91 -5.53 15.34
N TYR A 184 4.79 -5.28 14.37
CA TYR A 184 6.20 -5.64 14.42
C TYR A 184 6.86 -5.10 15.68
N ASN A 185 6.77 -3.78 15.93
CA ASN A 185 7.44 -3.17 17.09
C ASN A 185 6.88 -3.64 18.43
N ARG A 186 5.58 -3.97 18.49
CA ARG A 186 5.00 -4.58 19.68
C ARG A 186 5.56 -5.97 19.91
N ALA A 187 5.62 -6.79 18.86
CA ALA A 187 6.20 -8.12 18.92
C ALA A 187 7.67 -8.10 19.34
N SER A 188 8.47 -7.20 18.77
CA SER A 188 9.87 -7.01 19.16
C SER A 188 10.01 -6.55 20.61
N ALA A 189 9.14 -5.65 21.09
CA ALA A 189 9.11 -5.25 22.49
C ALA A 189 8.72 -6.40 23.45
N ASP A 190 7.94 -7.37 22.97
CA ASP A 190 7.61 -8.62 23.68
C ASP A 190 8.75 -9.66 23.61
N GLY A 191 9.90 -9.32 23.02
CA GLY A 191 11.09 -10.18 22.96
C GLY A 191 11.16 -11.15 21.78
N LEU A 192 10.28 -11.03 20.79
CA LEU A 192 10.32 -11.86 19.58
C LEU A 192 11.49 -11.45 18.67
N THR A 193 12.04 -12.42 17.92
CA THR A 193 13.08 -12.14 16.91
C THR A 193 12.51 -11.29 15.77
N PRO A 194 13.35 -10.60 14.98
CA PRO A 194 12.91 -9.85 13.81
C PRO A 194 12.02 -10.66 12.86
N GLU A 195 12.34 -11.93 12.63
CA GLU A 195 11.61 -12.83 11.75
C GLU A 195 10.23 -13.17 12.35
N GLN A 196 10.17 -13.46 13.65
CA GLN A 196 8.92 -13.75 14.35
C GLN A 196 8.00 -12.51 14.43
N ALA A 197 8.59 -11.32 14.62
CA ALA A 197 7.87 -10.07 14.62
C ALA A 197 7.28 -9.74 13.24
N ALA A 198 8.05 -9.97 12.18
CA ALA A 198 7.59 -9.84 10.80
C ALA A 198 6.48 -10.84 10.47
N ASP A 199 6.66 -12.12 10.82
CA ASP A 199 5.64 -13.17 10.64
C ASP A 199 4.33 -12.82 11.35
N LYS A 200 4.38 -12.25 12.55
CA LYS A 200 3.17 -11.79 13.27
C LYS A 200 2.44 -10.66 12.52
N ALA A 201 3.16 -9.72 11.94
CA ALA A 201 2.58 -8.66 11.10
C ALA A 201 1.98 -9.23 9.81
N VAL A 202 2.69 -10.15 9.14
CA VAL A 202 2.23 -10.85 7.94
C VAL A 202 0.97 -11.66 8.21
N LYS A 203 0.93 -12.46 9.28
CA LYS A 203 -0.25 -13.25 9.68
C LYS A 203 -1.46 -12.36 9.93
N TRP A 204 -1.27 -11.22 10.59
CA TRP A 204 -2.34 -10.24 10.79
C TRP A 204 -2.86 -9.72 9.44
N GLY A 205 -1.95 -9.35 8.53
CA GLY A 205 -2.29 -8.92 7.18
C GLY A 205 -3.11 -9.94 6.40
N LYS A 206 -2.66 -11.20 6.38
CA LYS A 206 -3.39 -12.30 5.72
C LYS A 206 -4.78 -12.49 6.30
N LEU A 207 -4.95 -12.34 7.61
CA LEU A 207 -6.24 -12.43 8.28
C LEU A 207 -7.16 -11.27 7.88
N THR A 208 -6.65 -10.04 7.90
CA THR A 208 -7.44 -8.85 7.54
C THR A 208 -7.83 -8.83 6.06
N GLU A 209 -6.94 -9.34 5.19
CA GLU A 209 -7.18 -9.48 3.76
C GLU A 209 -8.25 -10.55 3.46
N ARG A 210 -8.25 -11.67 4.19
CA ARG A 210 -9.33 -12.68 4.10
C ARG A 210 -10.68 -12.20 4.61
N THR A 211 -10.70 -11.17 5.46
CA THR A 211 -11.91 -10.74 6.18
C THR A 211 -12.39 -9.36 5.76
N PHE A 212 -11.80 -8.30 6.30
CA PHE A 212 -12.33 -6.94 6.24
C PHE A 212 -11.89 -6.12 5.03
N TYR A 213 -10.84 -6.52 4.30
CA TYR A 213 -10.30 -5.71 3.20
C TYR A 213 -10.39 -6.38 1.83
N GLY A 214 -10.25 -7.71 1.75
CA GLY A 214 -10.33 -8.43 0.49
C GLY A 214 -11.57 -9.32 0.39
N THR A 215 -11.42 -10.60 0.73
CA THR A 215 -12.26 -11.67 0.17
C THR A 215 -13.74 -11.60 0.56
N LEU A 216 -14.09 -11.16 1.79
CA LEU A 216 -15.51 -11.05 2.16
C LEU A 216 -16.19 -9.82 1.55
N ILE A 217 -15.43 -8.78 1.18
CA ILE A 217 -16.00 -7.51 0.69
C ILE A 217 -15.92 -7.43 -0.83
N SER A 218 -14.72 -7.55 -1.41
CA SER A 218 -14.50 -7.46 -2.86
C SER A 218 -14.55 -8.82 -3.56
N GLY A 219 -14.47 -9.92 -2.82
CA GLY A 219 -14.30 -11.25 -3.42
C GLY A 219 -12.88 -11.50 -3.96
N VAL A 220 -11.92 -10.61 -3.66
CA VAL A 220 -10.53 -10.68 -4.07
C VAL A 220 -9.62 -10.83 -2.85
N TYR A 221 -8.52 -11.55 -3.00
CA TYR A 221 -7.42 -11.62 -2.03
C TYR A 221 -6.16 -11.22 -2.76
N SER A 222 -5.63 -10.03 -2.48
CA SER A 222 -4.53 -9.46 -3.27
C SER A 222 -3.17 -9.75 -2.64
N ASN A 223 -2.34 -10.53 -3.35
CA ASN A 223 -0.94 -10.72 -2.96
C ASN A 223 -0.16 -9.40 -3.13
N ALA A 224 -0.55 -8.55 -4.08
CA ALA A 224 0.03 -7.22 -4.26
C ALA A 224 -0.25 -6.30 -3.05
N ASP A 225 -1.43 -6.38 -2.44
CA ASP A 225 -1.74 -5.64 -1.20
C ASP A 225 -0.90 -6.11 -0.02
N LEU A 226 -0.77 -7.43 0.18
CA LEU A 226 0.09 -7.96 1.23
C LEU A 226 1.53 -7.50 1.06
N CYS A 227 2.01 -7.48 -0.18
CA CYS A 227 3.34 -7.00 -0.50
C CYS A 227 3.47 -5.49 -0.22
N ALA A 228 2.51 -4.67 -0.64
CA ALA A 228 2.51 -3.23 -0.37
C ALA A 228 2.48 -2.92 1.14
N ASN A 229 1.70 -3.68 1.91
CA ASN A 229 1.68 -3.56 3.37
C ASN A 229 3.05 -3.91 3.97
N TYR A 230 3.67 -5.00 3.52
CA TYR A 230 4.98 -5.43 3.98
C TYR A 230 6.08 -4.42 3.61
N ALA A 231 6.12 -3.97 2.36
CA ALA A 231 7.02 -2.92 1.90
C ALA A 231 6.81 -1.63 2.72
N GLY A 232 5.57 -1.30 3.07
CA GLY A 232 5.22 -0.20 3.97
C GLY A 232 5.79 -0.37 5.38
N MET A 233 5.74 -1.57 5.96
CA MET A 233 6.41 -1.87 7.24
C MET A 233 7.91 -1.56 7.17
N ARG A 234 8.57 -2.04 6.11
CA ARG A 234 9.99 -1.83 5.85
C ARG A 234 10.30 -0.35 5.60
N PHE A 235 9.41 0.37 4.91
CA PHE A 235 9.50 1.83 4.72
C PHE A 235 9.53 2.56 6.07
N TYR A 236 8.61 2.25 6.98
CA TYR A 236 8.58 2.87 8.31
C TYR A 236 9.82 2.52 9.16
N GLN A 237 10.36 1.31 9.05
CA GLN A 237 11.64 0.95 9.69
C GLN A 237 12.80 1.76 9.11
N GLY A 238 12.88 1.87 7.78
CA GLY A 238 13.93 2.61 7.06
C GLY A 238 13.98 4.10 7.36
N LEU A 239 12.90 4.68 7.92
CA LEU A 239 12.91 6.08 8.35
C LEU A 239 13.99 6.36 9.40
N THR A 240 14.25 5.43 10.32
CA THR A 240 15.16 5.65 11.46
C THR A 240 16.19 4.54 11.63
N GLN A 241 16.11 3.45 10.86
CA GLN A 241 16.99 2.30 10.96
C GLN A 241 17.68 2.02 9.63
N HIS A 242 18.88 1.43 9.70
CA HIS A 242 19.49 0.83 8.52
C HIS A 242 18.73 -0.47 8.22
N ILE A 243 18.28 -0.64 6.99
CA ILE A 243 17.53 -1.82 6.59
C ILE A 243 18.20 -2.49 5.39
N ARG A 244 18.08 -3.82 5.33
CA ARG A 244 18.49 -4.57 4.14
C ARG A 244 17.29 -4.69 3.20
N ILE A 245 17.50 -4.43 1.91
CA ILE A 245 16.52 -4.71 0.85
C ILE A 245 17.28 -5.44 -0.25
N GLY A 246 16.93 -6.71 -0.44
CA GLY A 246 17.64 -7.64 -1.31
C GLY A 246 19.12 -7.75 -0.93
N ASN A 247 19.99 -7.38 -1.87
CA ASN A 247 21.44 -7.44 -1.67
C ASN A 247 22.06 -6.12 -1.18
N SER A 248 21.25 -5.09 -0.94
CA SER A 248 21.73 -3.77 -0.56
C SER A 248 21.27 -3.37 0.85
N THR A 249 22.17 -2.74 1.61
CA THR A 249 21.80 -2.06 2.86
C THR A 249 21.49 -0.60 2.55
N LYS A 250 20.31 -0.15 2.95
CA LYS A 250 19.88 1.25 2.88
C LYS A 250 20.10 1.90 4.24
N PRO A 251 20.78 3.07 4.29
CA PRO A 251 20.94 3.79 5.56
C PRO A 251 19.60 4.38 6.02
N ALA A 252 19.52 4.67 7.32
CA ALA A 252 18.38 5.38 7.88
C ALA A 252 18.19 6.75 7.18
N VAL A 253 16.94 7.11 6.90
CA VAL A 253 16.59 8.43 6.32
C VAL A 253 16.85 9.55 7.33
N LEU A 254 16.55 9.30 8.61
CA LEU A 254 16.66 10.25 9.70
C LEU A 254 17.60 9.75 10.78
N LEU A 255 18.34 10.67 11.38
CA LEU A 255 19.27 10.44 12.48
C LEU A 255 18.89 11.36 13.65
N LEU A 256 18.86 10.79 14.85
CA LEU A 256 18.73 11.58 16.08
C LEU A 256 20.11 12.11 16.48
N LYS A 257 20.37 13.40 16.28
CA LYS A 257 21.64 14.07 16.63
C LYS A 257 21.37 15.13 17.68
N ASN A 258 22.11 15.13 18.78
CA ASN A 258 21.95 16.10 19.88
C ASN A 258 20.49 16.23 20.38
N GLY A 259 19.75 15.12 20.42
CA GLY A 259 18.36 15.10 20.88
C GLY A 259 17.33 15.63 19.89
N ILE A 260 17.70 15.98 18.65
CA ILE A 260 16.79 16.40 17.57
C ILE A 260 16.91 15.50 16.33
N TRP A 261 15.82 15.37 15.58
CA TRP A 261 15.80 14.58 14.35
C TRP A 261 16.34 15.37 13.17
N THR A 262 17.26 14.78 12.41
CA THR A 262 17.90 15.39 11.24
C THR A 262 17.87 14.43 10.06
N PHE A 263 17.80 14.96 8.84
CA PHE A 263 17.97 14.13 7.65
C PHE A 263 19.39 13.63 7.53
N ASN A 264 19.55 12.41 7.02
CA ASN A 264 20.86 11.86 6.75
C ASN A 264 21.48 12.52 5.51
N GLU A 265 22.30 13.53 5.73
CA GLU A 265 22.97 14.33 4.69
C GLU A 265 23.94 13.51 3.81
N ASN A 266 24.37 12.34 4.28
CA ASN A 266 25.27 11.46 3.55
C ASN A 266 24.53 10.48 2.62
N ALA A 267 23.20 10.58 2.52
CA ALA A 267 22.39 9.67 1.72
C ALA A 267 21.55 10.42 0.68
N ASP A 268 21.45 9.84 -0.52
CA ASP A 268 20.52 10.31 -1.53
C ASP A 268 19.10 9.86 -1.20
N LEU A 269 18.24 10.81 -0.81
CA LEU A 269 16.85 10.57 -0.45
C LEU A 269 16.07 9.85 -1.56
N ARG A 270 16.41 10.12 -2.83
CA ARG A 270 15.79 9.43 -3.96
C ARG A 270 16.02 7.92 -3.90
N GLU A 271 17.20 7.50 -3.46
CA GLU A 271 17.62 6.10 -3.45
C GLU A 271 17.35 5.38 -2.11
N ILE A 272 16.81 6.08 -1.11
CA ILE A 272 16.53 5.51 0.22
C ILE A 272 15.10 5.73 0.73
N LEU A 273 14.33 6.69 0.20
CA LEU A 273 13.02 7.05 0.74
C LEU A 273 11.87 6.19 0.21
N ILE A 274 11.46 6.34 -1.06
CA ILE A 274 10.34 5.57 -1.64
C ILE A 274 10.82 4.55 -2.66
N LYS A 275 11.72 4.95 -3.56
CA LYS A 275 12.17 4.11 -4.68
C LYS A 275 12.53 2.67 -4.31
N PRO A 276 13.27 2.38 -3.21
CA PRO A 276 13.66 1.01 -2.88
C PRO A 276 12.49 0.07 -2.58
N PHE A 277 11.32 0.62 -2.25
CA PHE A 277 10.16 -0.14 -1.85
C PHE A 277 9.23 -0.44 -3.03
N ILE A 278 9.44 0.21 -4.18
CA ILE A 278 8.62 0.09 -5.37
C ILE A 278 9.14 -1.05 -6.25
N SER A 279 8.26 -1.98 -6.63
CA SER A 279 8.61 -3.11 -7.48
C SER A 279 7.38 -3.73 -8.16
N ASP A 280 7.59 -4.63 -9.12
CA ASP A 280 6.53 -5.34 -9.83
C ASP A 280 5.69 -6.27 -8.94
N HIS A 281 6.09 -6.51 -7.69
CA HIS A 281 5.25 -7.21 -6.72
C HIS A 281 3.90 -6.52 -6.50
N PHE A 282 3.79 -5.23 -6.80
CA PHE A 282 2.55 -4.47 -6.67
C PHE A 282 1.64 -4.60 -7.90
N ASN A 283 2.10 -5.27 -8.96
CA ASN A 283 1.33 -5.46 -10.18
C ASN A 283 0.44 -6.70 -10.07
N GLU A 284 -0.88 -6.53 -10.00
CA GLU A 284 -1.85 -7.62 -9.79
C GLU A 284 -2.01 -8.58 -10.99
N ALA A 285 -1.50 -8.21 -12.17
CA ALA A 285 -1.43 -9.10 -13.32
C ALA A 285 -0.17 -9.99 -13.32
N LEU A 286 0.90 -9.57 -12.61
CA LEU A 286 2.16 -10.30 -12.47
C LEU A 286 2.25 -11.04 -11.11
N ASN A 287 1.77 -10.42 -10.05
CA ASN A 287 1.62 -10.97 -8.70
C ASN A 287 0.13 -11.30 -8.45
N PRO A 288 -0.31 -12.52 -8.74
CA PRO A 288 -1.71 -12.82 -8.94
C PRO A 288 -2.54 -12.79 -7.65
N SER A 289 -3.77 -12.29 -7.76
CA SER A 289 -4.78 -12.35 -6.70
C SER A 289 -5.60 -13.65 -6.75
N VAL A 290 -6.18 -14.04 -5.60
CA VAL A 290 -7.18 -15.12 -5.54
C VAL A 290 -8.57 -14.51 -5.63
N PHE A 291 -9.38 -15.02 -6.55
CA PHE A 291 -10.77 -14.62 -6.73
C PHE A 291 -11.73 -15.70 -6.23
N VAL A 292 -12.83 -15.30 -5.58
CA VAL A 292 -13.92 -16.24 -5.24
C VAL A 292 -14.51 -16.88 -6.50
N LYS A 293 -15.01 -18.12 -6.39
CA LYS A 293 -15.36 -18.99 -7.54
C LYS A 293 -16.22 -18.31 -8.63
N GLY A 294 -17.23 -17.53 -8.23
CA GLY A 294 -18.12 -16.82 -9.16
C GLY A 294 -17.39 -15.70 -9.92
N LEU A 295 -16.70 -14.82 -9.19
CA LEU A 295 -15.93 -13.71 -9.74
C LEU A 295 -14.78 -14.23 -10.62
N ARG A 296 -14.06 -15.26 -10.18
CA ARG A 296 -12.95 -15.89 -10.90
C ARG A 296 -13.31 -16.29 -12.33
N SER A 297 -14.44 -17.00 -12.49
CA SER A 297 -14.87 -17.49 -13.81
C SER A 297 -15.15 -16.33 -14.78
N PHE A 298 -15.70 -15.23 -14.25
CA PHE A 298 -15.93 -14.02 -15.00
C PHE A 298 -14.62 -13.30 -15.35
N VAL A 299 -13.76 -13.03 -14.36
CA VAL A 299 -12.46 -12.37 -14.56
C VAL A 299 -11.67 -13.12 -15.62
N ARG A 300 -11.55 -14.45 -15.52
CA ARG A 300 -10.84 -15.26 -16.51
C ARG A 300 -11.39 -15.09 -17.92
N ARG A 301 -12.72 -15.11 -18.07
CA ARG A 301 -13.37 -14.89 -19.38
C ARG A 301 -13.12 -13.48 -19.90
N SER A 302 -13.17 -12.47 -19.03
CA SER A 302 -12.89 -11.08 -19.40
C SER A 302 -11.44 -10.92 -19.86
N VAL A 303 -10.48 -11.46 -19.11
CA VAL A 303 -9.05 -11.45 -19.46
C VAL A 303 -8.81 -12.14 -20.80
N ARG A 304 -9.33 -13.36 -21.02
CA ARG A 304 -9.23 -14.07 -22.31
C ARG A 304 -9.75 -13.23 -23.48
N LYS A 305 -10.93 -12.63 -23.32
CA LYS A 305 -11.61 -11.91 -24.41
C LYS A 305 -11.00 -10.53 -24.69
N GLN A 306 -10.56 -9.82 -23.66
CA GLN A 306 -10.25 -8.38 -23.75
C GLN A 306 -8.77 -8.07 -23.55
N SER A 307 -8.13 -8.72 -22.59
CA SER A 307 -6.79 -8.39 -22.13
C SER A 307 -5.71 -9.14 -22.91
N CYS A 308 -5.91 -10.42 -23.23
CA CYS A 308 -4.88 -11.24 -23.87
C CYS A 308 -4.37 -10.65 -25.20
N LYS A 309 -5.28 -10.13 -26.04
CA LYS A 309 -4.88 -9.45 -27.29
C LYS A 309 -4.01 -8.21 -27.02
N GLN A 310 -4.27 -7.45 -25.95
CA GLN A 310 -3.47 -6.28 -25.61
C GLN A 310 -2.06 -6.68 -25.20
N TRP A 311 -1.94 -7.71 -24.35
CA TRP A 311 -0.64 -8.23 -23.91
C TRP A 311 0.18 -8.79 -25.07
N LEU A 312 -0.41 -9.64 -25.92
CA LEU A 312 0.28 -10.21 -27.09
C LEU A 312 0.71 -9.13 -28.10
N ASN A 313 -0.07 -8.07 -28.27
CA ASN A 313 0.28 -6.97 -29.16
C ASN A 313 1.37 -6.05 -28.59
N GLN A 314 1.30 -5.75 -27.29
CA GLN A 314 2.25 -4.82 -26.65
C GLN A 314 3.58 -5.50 -26.32
N TYR A 315 3.56 -6.80 -26.05
CA TYR A 315 4.73 -7.61 -25.72
C TYR A 315 4.80 -8.84 -26.63
N PRO A 316 5.11 -8.68 -27.93
CA PRO A 316 5.06 -9.77 -28.91
C PRO A 316 6.09 -10.88 -28.66
N ASN A 317 7.15 -10.58 -27.92
CA ASN A 317 8.21 -11.54 -27.58
C ASN A 317 7.99 -12.20 -26.22
N LEU A 318 6.90 -11.88 -25.52
CA LEU A 318 6.64 -12.40 -24.18
C LEU A 318 6.18 -13.86 -24.27
N SER A 319 6.92 -14.75 -23.63
CA SER A 319 6.59 -16.18 -23.56
C SER A 319 5.82 -16.53 -22.28
N GLN A 320 5.09 -17.65 -22.34
CA GLN A 320 4.44 -18.22 -21.16
C GLN A 320 5.45 -18.57 -20.05
N ALA A 321 6.64 -19.06 -20.44
CA ALA A 321 7.69 -19.44 -19.50
C ALA A 321 8.23 -18.23 -18.74
N GLU A 322 8.54 -17.12 -19.42
CA GLU A 322 9.02 -15.88 -18.79
C GLU A 322 7.98 -15.29 -17.82
N LEU A 323 6.69 -15.34 -18.17
CA LEU A 323 5.62 -14.87 -17.29
C LEU A 323 5.46 -15.75 -16.03
N ASN A 324 5.61 -17.07 -16.18
CA ASN A 324 5.60 -17.99 -15.04
C ASN A 324 6.82 -17.76 -14.14
N GLU A 325 8.01 -17.60 -14.72
CA GLU A 325 9.23 -17.27 -13.98
C GLU A 325 9.09 -15.94 -13.24
N THR A 326 8.54 -14.91 -13.90
CA THR A 326 8.24 -13.62 -13.29
C THR A 326 7.30 -13.79 -12.09
N SER A 327 6.17 -14.49 -12.27
CA SER A 327 5.20 -14.71 -11.18
C SER A 327 5.84 -15.46 -10.00
N GLN A 328 6.69 -16.46 -10.27
CA GLN A 328 7.40 -17.22 -9.25
C GLN A 328 8.43 -16.36 -8.51
N ALA A 329 9.17 -15.51 -9.22
CA ALA A 329 10.13 -14.59 -8.63
C ALA A 329 9.47 -13.57 -7.69
N LEU A 330 8.19 -13.25 -7.89
CA LEU A 330 7.42 -12.31 -7.06
C LEU A 330 6.78 -12.95 -5.81
N THR A 331 7.06 -14.23 -5.52
CA THR A 331 6.54 -14.92 -4.31
C THR A 331 7.24 -14.47 -3.03
N LEU A 332 8.46 -13.92 -3.14
CA LEU A 332 9.22 -13.34 -2.03
C LEU A 332 9.63 -11.91 -2.37
N TRP A 333 9.37 -10.97 -1.46
CA TRP A 333 9.72 -9.57 -1.67
C TRP A 333 11.19 -9.37 -1.32
N PHE A 334 12.04 -9.34 -2.36
CA PHE A 334 13.50 -9.27 -2.23
C PHE A 334 14.09 -10.34 -1.29
N GLY A 335 13.52 -11.55 -1.32
CA GLY A 335 13.93 -12.67 -0.46
C GLY A 335 13.21 -12.72 0.89
N GLU A 336 12.35 -11.76 1.21
CA GLU A 336 11.57 -11.74 2.45
C GLU A 336 10.14 -12.24 2.22
N ASP A 337 9.62 -13.03 3.16
CA ASP A 337 8.24 -13.51 3.12
C ASP A 337 7.28 -12.39 3.52
N TYR A 338 6.53 -11.87 2.55
CA TYR A 338 5.48 -10.87 2.76
C TYR A 338 4.09 -11.49 2.97
N GLY A 339 3.98 -12.81 2.93
CA GLY A 339 2.75 -13.55 3.15
C GLY A 339 2.06 -14.07 1.89
N PHE A 340 2.78 -14.19 0.76
CA PHE A 340 2.24 -14.73 -0.49
C PHE A 340 1.39 -15.98 -0.22
N THR A 341 0.22 -16.03 -0.83
CA THR A 341 -0.69 -17.17 -0.69
C THR A 341 -0.92 -17.78 -2.05
N ASP A 342 -0.30 -18.93 -2.28
CA ASP A 342 -0.40 -19.68 -3.53
C ASP A 342 -1.81 -20.26 -3.76
N SER A 343 -2.15 -20.45 -5.04
CA SER A 343 -3.41 -21.03 -5.46
C SER A 343 -3.31 -21.61 -6.87
N GLU A 344 -3.69 -22.88 -7.03
CA GLU A 344 -3.94 -23.49 -8.34
C GLU A 344 -5.01 -22.74 -9.17
N ASN A 345 -5.77 -21.87 -8.49
CA ASN A 345 -6.89 -21.16 -9.06
C ASN A 345 -6.55 -19.76 -9.58
N PHE A 346 -5.29 -19.35 -9.54
CA PHE A 346 -4.86 -18.05 -10.06
C PHE A 346 -5.30 -17.81 -11.50
N ILE A 347 -5.48 -16.53 -11.80
CA ILE A 347 -5.65 -16.02 -13.16
C ILE A 347 -4.36 -15.25 -13.43
N THR A 348 -3.50 -15.79 -14.27
CA THR A 348 -2.26 -15.12 -14.70
C THR A 348 -2.34 -14.89 -16.20
N ILE A 349 -1.55 -13.94 -16.71
CA ILE A 349 -1.41 -13.77 -18.17
C ILE A 349 -0.87 -15.09 -18.79
N ALA A 350 0.08 -15.75 -18.13
CA ALA A 350 0.65 -17.02 -18.60
C ALA A 350 -0.41 -18.13 -18.78
N ASN A 351 -1.23 -18.37 -17.75
CA ASN A 351 -2.20 -19.48 -17.80
C ASN A 351 -3.48 -19.13 -18.57
N THR A 352 -3.77 -17.84 -18.76
CA THR A 352 -5.02 -17.39 -19.36
C THR A 352 -4.86 -17.03 -20.84
N CYS A 353 -3.72 -16.49 -21.24
CA CYS A 353 -3.47 -16.01 -22.61
C CYS A 353 -2.65 -16.97 -23.47
N PHE A 354 -1.92 -17.92 -22.85
CA PHE A 354 -1.06 -18.88 -23.56
C PHE A 354 -1.43 -20.35 -23.26
N GLY A 355 -2.52 -20.60 -22.52
CA GLY A 355 -2.97 -21.98 -22.24
C GLY A 355 -3.63 -22.65 -23.46
N ASP A 356 -3.72 -23.98 -23.42
CA ASP A 356 -4.12 -24.91 -24.51
C ASP A 356 -5.53 -24.70 -25.13
N GLU A 357 -6.26 -23.65 -24.74
CA GLU A 357 -7.62 -23.34 -25.21
C GLU A 357 -7.76 -21.91 -25.77
N VAL A 358 -6.68 -21.22 -26.12
CA VAL A 358 -6.77 -19.94 -26.83
C VAL A 358 -6.73 -20.21 -28.34
N PRO A 359 -7.82 -19.95 -29.09
CA PRO A 359 -7.77 -20.08 -30.55
C PRO A 359 -6.68 -19.15 -31.05
N VAL A 360 -5.63 -19.72 -31.64
CA VAL A 360 -4.65 -18.98 -32.42
C VAL A 360 -5.45 -18.17 -33.42
N ALA A 361 -5.26 -16.84 -33.41
CA ALA A 361 -5.86 -16.00 -34.42
C ALA A 361 -5.43 -16.54 -35.78
N ASP A 362 -6.40 -16.98 -36.56
CA ASP A 362 -6.22 -17.49 -37.90
C ASP A 362 -5.43 -16.44 -38.69
N GLN A 363 -4.17 -16.75 -39.00
CA GLN A 363 -3.40 -16.03 -39.98
C GLN A 363 -3.81 -16.61 -41.34
N SER A 364 -4.96 -16.17 -41.83
CA SER A 364 -5.45 -16.40 -43.19
C SER A 364 -5.85 -15.05 -43.78
N ASP A 365 -4.85 -14.36 -44.32
CA ASP A 365 -4.76 -13.90 -45.73
C ASP A 365 -3.69 -12.79 -45.90
#